data_AF-A0A7R9QER8-F1
#
_entry.id   AF-A0A7R9QER8-F1
#
_cell.length_a   1.000
_cell.length_b   1.000
_cell.length_c   1.000
_cell.angle_alpha   90.00
_cell.angle_beta   90.00
_cell.angle_gamma   90.00
#
_symmetry.space_group_name_H-M   'P 1'
#
loop_
_entity.id
_entity.type
_entity.pdbx_description
1 polymer ?
#
loop_
_entity_poly.entity_id
_entity_poly.type
_entity_poly.pdbx_seq_one_letter_code
_entity_poly.pdbx_strand_id
1 'polypeptide(L)'
;MSTNMTEFSELCEDDKIALLKKGCTEIICLLTVVTFDFEGEFWTVPIDDENAAQVSLDVLKWGKWNLYDLHRQFMFNVYQEYNSDMNIIDLLTAILLFNPNQSNLIHKDMIK
;
A
#
# COMPACT_ATOMS: atom_id res chain seq x y z
N MET A 1 0.07 -4.87 -10.05
CA MET A 1 1.26 -4.07 -9.68
C MET A 1 2.43 -4.96 -9.30
N SER A 2 2.38 -5.79 -8.24
CA SER A 2 3.47 -6.73 -7.92
C SER A 2 3.74 -7.77 -9.01
N THR A 3 2.70 -8.29 -9.68
CA THR A 3 2.84 -9.24 -10.80
C THR A 3 3.37 -8.63 -12.10
N ASN A 4 3.43 -7.30 -12.19
CA ASN A 4 3.95 -6.60 -13.37
C ASN A 4 5.46 -6.28 -13.22
N MET A 5 6.04 -6.55 -12.05
CA MET A 5 7.48 -6.47 -11.80
C MET A 5 8.09 -7.83 -12.12
N THR A 6 8.93 -7.89 -13.15
CA THR A 6 9.54 -9.13 -13.63
C THR A 6 10.30 -9.82 -12.50
N GLU A 7 11.01 -9.04 -11.68
CA GLU A 7 11.82 -9.50 -10.55
C GLU A 7 10.97 -10.16 -9.45
N PHE A 8 9.76 -9.65 -9.19
CA PHE A 8 8.85 -10.27 -8.22
C PHE A 8 8.25 -11.57 -8.78
N SER A 9 7.97 -11.60 -10.09
CA SER A 9 7.38 -12.78 -10.74
C SER A 9 8.32 -13.99 -10.76
N GLU A 10 9.63 -13.75 -10.76
CA GLU A 10 10.70 -14.76 -10.76
C GLU A 10 10.99 -15.39 -9.39
N LEU A 11 10.49 -14.79 -8.30
CA LEU A 11 10.62 -15.36 -6.96
C LEU A 11 9.85 -16.68 -6.83
N CYS A 12 10.30 -17.55 -5.91
CA CYS A 12 9.51 -18.73 -5.56
C CYS A 12 8.22 -18.32 -4.82
N GLU A 13 7.19 -19.17 -4.88
CA GLU A 13 5.88 -18.87 -4.29
C GLU A 13 5.94 -18.63 -2.78
N ASP A 14 6.80 -19.36 -2.06
CA ASP A 14 6.97 -19.18 -0.61
C ASP A 14 7.50 -17.76 -0.28
N ASP A 15 8.47 -17.26 -1.05
CA ASP A 15 9.02 -15.92 -0.85
C ASP A 15 8.01 -14.84 -1.25
N LYS A 16 7.25 -15.03 -2.34
CA LYS A 16 6.14 -14.13 -2.72
C LYS A 16 5.11 -14.03 -1.60
N ILE A 17 4.70 -15.17 -1.04
CA ILE A 17 3.74 -15.23 0.07
C ILE A 17 4.32 -14.56 1.32
N ALA A 18 5.58 -14.80 1.65
CA ALA A 18 6.25 -14.21 2.81
C ALA A 18 6.31 -12.68 2.70
N LEU A 19 6.69 -12.15 1.54
CA LEU A 19 6.72 -10.70 1.27
C LEU A 19 5.31 -10.08 1.37
N LEU A 20 4.31 -10.70 0.73
CA LEU A 20 2.94 -10.17 0.69
C LEU A 20 2.25 -10.23 2.06
N LYS A 21 2.46 -11.27 2.88
CA LYS A 21 1.74 -11.45 4.15
C LYS A 21 1.90 -10.30 5.13
N LYS A 22 3.03 -9.60 5.11
CA LYS A 22 3.33 -8.51 6.04
C LYS A 22 3.45 -7.16 5.33
N GLY A 23 3.93 -7.14 4.08
CA GLY A 23 4.06 -5.91 3.30
C GLY A 23 2.74 -5.42 2.69
N CYS A 24 1.73 -6.28 2.52
CA CYS A 24 0.50 -5.88 1.81
C CYS A 24 -0.26 -4.75 2.50
N THR A 25 -0.32 -4.72 3.84
CA THR A 25 -1.02 -3.65 4.56
C THR A 25 -0.33 -2.32 4.37
N GLU A 26 0.99 -2.28 4.46
CA GLU A 26 1.78 -1.04 4.24
C GLU A 26 1.65 -0.55 2.80
N ILE A 27 1.72 -1.47 1.83
CA ILE A 27 1.51 -1.17 0.41
C ILE A 27 0.08 -0.66 0.17
N ILE A 28 -0.95 -1.31 0.72
CA ILE A 28 -2.35 -0.86 0.58
C ILE A 28 -2.50 0.53 1.19
N CYS A 29 -1.96 0.78 2.39
CA CYS A 29 -2.00 2.09 3.02
C CYS A 29 -1.32 3.19 2.20
N LEU A 30 -0.23 2.88 1.48
CA LEU A 30 0.43 3.81 0.57
C LEU A 30 -0.42 4.06 -0.68
N LEU A 31 -0.94 3.00 -1.30
CA LEU A 31 -1.69 3.07 -2.56
C LEU A 31 -3.04 3.77 -2.40
N THR A 32 -3.72 3.61 -1.27
CA THR A 32 -5.03 4.25 -1.05
C THR A 32 -4.94 5.76 -0.90
N VAL A 33 -3.76 6.32 -0.60
CA VAL A 33 -3.61 7.78 -0.55
C VAL A 33 -3.66 8.41 -1.95
N VAL A 34 -3.25 7.67 -2.98
CA VAL A 34 -3.30 8.13 -4.38
C VAL A 34 -4.73 8.50 -4.79
N THR A 35 -5.72 7.75 -4.30
CA THR A 35 -7.13 7.89 -4.69
C THR A 35 -7.97 8.57 -3.60
N PHE A 36 -7.35 9.14 -2.58
CA PHE A 36 -8.04 9.77 -1.46
C PHE A 36 -8.50 11.19 -1.80
N ASP A 37 -9.75 11.50 -1.48
CA ASP A 37 -10.29 12.86 -1.54
C ASP A 37 -9.95 13.58 -0.22
N PHE A 38 -9.02 14.53 -0.28
CA PHE A 38 -8.57 15.30 0.88
C PHE A 38 -9.58 16.36 1.34
N GLU A 39 -10.48 16.82 0.47
CA GLU A 39 -11.48 17.82 0.82
C GLU A 39 -12.68 17.15 1.51
N GLY A 40 -13.13 16.02 0.96
CA GLY A 40 -14.22 15.22 1.52
C GLY A 40 -13.84 14.22 2.61
N GLU A 41 -12.54 13.97 2.79
CA GLU A 41 -11.99 12.92 3.66
C GLU A 41 -12.59 11.51 3.41
N PHE A 42 -12.69 11.10 2.15
CA PHE A 42 -13.20 9.79 1.75
C PHE A 42 -12.44 9.17 0.57
N TRP A 43 -12.57 7.86 0.40
CA TRP A 43 -12.22 7.14 -0.82
C TRP A 43 -13.47 6.85 -1.63
N THR A 44 -13.35 6.92 -2.96
CA THR A 44 -14.38 6.42 -3.88
C THR A 44 -14.00 5.01 -4.31
N VAL A 45 -14.84 4.02 -3.98
CA VAL A 45 -14.61 2.61 -4.27
C VAL A 45 -15.67 2.14 -5.28
N PRO A 46 -15.26 1.61 -6.45
CA PRO A 46 -16.21 1.05 -7.41
C PRO A 46 -16.87 -0.21 -6.84
N ILE A 47 -18.19 -0.31 -6.96
CA ILE A 47 -18.98 -1.49 -6.58
C ILE A 47 -19.22 -2.36 -7.82
N ASP A 48 -19.61 -1.71 -8.91
CA ASP A 48 -19.83 -2.30 -10.25
C ASP A 48 -19.53 -1.23 -11.33
N ASP A 49 -19.83 -1.55 -12.60
CA ASP A 49 -19.54 -0.67 -13.74
C ASP A 49 -20.29 0.68 -13.70
N GLU A 50 -21.40 0.78 -12.97
CA GLU A 50 -22.25 1.97 -12.92
C GLU A 50 -22.28 2.64 -11.53
N ASN A 51 -21.89 1.93 -10.48
CA ASN A 51 -22.03 2.36 -9.08
C ASN A 51 -20.69 2.44 -8.34
N ALA A 52 -20.55 3.47 -7.50
CA ALA A 52 -19.44 3.62 -6.58
C ALA A 52 -19.94 3.98 -5.16
N ALA A 53 -19.24 3.49 -4.14
CA ALA A 53 -19.43 3.88 -2.75
C ALA A 53 -18.39 4.89 -2.30
N GLN A 54 -18.79 5.79 -1.41
CA GLN A 54 -17.87 6.61 -0.65
C GLN A 54 -17.55 5.92 0.68
N VAL A 55 -16.28 5.69 0.94
CA VAL A 55 -15.76 5.12 2.18
C VAL A 55 -15.07 6.23 2.95
N SER A 56 -15.67 6.66 4.06
CA SER A 56 -15.07 7.71 4.91
C SER A 56 -13.78 7.23 5.56
N LEU A 57 -12.83 8.16 5.74
CA LEU A 57 -11.62 7.98 6.55
C LEU A 57 -11.89 7.37 7.93
N ASP A 58 -13.06 7.67 8.50
CA ASP A 58 -13.50 7.17 9.80
C ASP A 58 -13.62 5.64 9.86
N VAL A 59 -13.66 4.93 8.73
CA VAL A 59 -13.57 3.46 8.71
C VAL A 59 -12.30 2.96 9.40
N LEU A 60 -11.21 3.74 9.38
CA LEU A 60 -9.95 3.36 10.03
C LEU A 60 -10.01 3.43 11.56
N LYS A 61 -11.01 4.12 12.14
CA LYS A 61 -11.22 4.17 13.61
C LYS A 61 -11.60 2.80 14.17
N TRP A 62 -12.14 1.92 13.32
CA TRP A 62 -12.44 0.53 13.66
C TRP A 62 -11.19 -0.37 13.67
N GLY A 63 -10.07 0.14 13.15
CA GLY A 63 -8.78 -0.54 13.13
C GLY A 63 -8.10 -0.58 14.50
N LYS A 64 -7.17 -1.51 14.66
CA LYS A 64 -6.31 -1.58 15.84
C LYS A 64 -5.12 -0.62 15.70
N TRP A 65 -4.40 -0.40 16.80
CA TRP A 65 -3.07 0.23 16.82
C TRP A 65 -3.02 1.68 16.34
N ASN A 66 -4.08 2.45 16.59
CA ASN A 66 -4.16 3.84 16.20
C ASN A 66 -3.97 4.10 14.69
N LEU A 67 -4.46 3.15 13.87
CA LEU A 67 -4.34 3.22 12.41
C LEU A 67 -4.93 4.52 11.85
N TYR A 68 -6.05 5.01 12.41
CA TYR A 68 -6.67 6.26 11.99
C TYR A 68 -5.71 7.45 12.13
N ASP A 69 -5.17 7.72 13.32
CA ASP A 69 -4.31 8.89 13.53
C ASP A 69 -3.01 8.78 12.73
N LEU A 70 -2.38 7.60 12.73
CA LEU A 70 -1.10 7.39 12.03
C LEU A 70 -1.26 7.54 10.51
N HIS A 71 -2.31 6.93 9.95
CA HIS A 71 -2.56 7.01 8.51
C HIS A 71 -3.02 8.42 8.12
N ARG A 72 -3.88 9.06 8.90
CA ARG A 72 -4.26 10.47 8.69
C ARG A 72 -3.03 11.38 8.73
N GLN A 73 -2.15 11.22 9.71
CA GLN A 73 -0.91 11.99 9.80
C GLN A 73 -0.04 11.78 8.57
N PHE A 74 0.12 10.54 8.10
CA PHE A 74 0.86 10.24 6.88
C PHE A 74 0.25 10.92 5.65
N MET A 75 -1.06 10.81 5.47
CA MET A 75 -1.75 11.37 4.30
C MET A 75 -1.62 12.90 4.24
N PHE A 76 -1.96 13.59 5.32
CA PHE A 76 -2.03 15.05 5.34
C PHE A 76 -0.67 15.73 5.48
N ASN A 77 0.29 15.12 6.19
CA ASN A 77 1.58 15.78 6.46
C ASN A 77 2.71 15.34 5.54
N VAL A 78 2.64 14.12 4.99
CA VAL A 78 3.70 13.59 4.13
C VAL A 78 3.17 13.56 2.70
N TYR A 79 2.09 12.84 2.46
CA TYR A 79 1.69 12.54 1.09
C TYR A 79 1.18 13.74 0.30
N GLN A 80 0.44 14.67 0.93
CA GLN A 80 -0.09 15.86 0.24
C GLN A 80 1.00 16.69 -0.46
N GLU A 81 2.24 16.68 0.06
CA GLU A 81 3.38 17.40 -0.53
C GLU A 81 4.00 16.64 -1.72
N TYR A 82 3.98 15.30 -1.70
CA TYR A 82 4.68 14.44 -2.67
C TYR A 82 3.75 13.72 -3.67
N ASN A 83 2.43 13.95 -3.62
CA ASN A 83 1.44 13.19 -4.41
C ASN A 83 1.47 13.43 -5.92
N SER A 84 2.27 14.38 -6.39
CA SER A 84 2.25 14.82 -7.79
C SER A 84 3.00 13.88 -8.72
N ASP A 85 3.82 12.97 -8.20
CA ASP A 85 4.62 12.05 -9.00
C ASP A 85 4.35 10.58 -8.65
N MET A 86 3.66 9.89 -9.56
CA MET A 86 3.38 8.45 -9.46
C MET A 86 4.65 7.60 -9.41
N ASN A 87 5.77 8.06 -9.98
CA ASN A 87 7.04 7.33 -9.91
C ASN A 87 7.53 7.21 -8.47
N ILE A 88 7.29 8.21 -7.62
CA ILE A 88 7.64 8.16 -6.20
C ILE A 88 6.84 7.04 -5.52
N ILE A 89 5.56 6.90 -5.85
CA ILE A 89 4.69 5.89 -5.26
C ILE A 89 5.07 4.48 -5.72
N ASP A 90 5.41 4.33 -6.99
CA ASP A 90 5.89 3.05 -7.53
C ASP A 90 7.20 2.62 -6.87
N LEU A 91 8.14 3.56 -6.68
CA LEU A 91 9.41 3.29 -6.00
C LEU A 91 9.21 2.95 -4.52
N LEU A 92 8.38 3.70 -3.80
CA LEU A 92 8.06 3.40 -2.40
C LEU A 92 7.38 2.03 -2.28
N THR A 93 6.48 1.71 -3.21
CA THR A 93 5.83 0.39 -3.28
C THR A 93 6.86 -0.71 -3.48
N ALA A 94 7.82 -0.52 -4.39
CA ALA A 94 8.90 -1.49 -4.63
C ALA A 94 9.77 -1.68 -3.38
N ILE A 95 10.15 -0.60 -2.69
CA ILE A 95 10.94 -0.66 -1.45
C ILE A 95 10.19 -1.42 -0.35
N LEU A 96 8.88 -1.19 -0.19
CA LEU A 96 8.05 -1.91 0.78
C LEU A 96 7.90 -3.40 0.41
N LEU A 97 7.77 -3.70 -0.88
CA LEU A 97 7.60 -5.05 -1.40
C LEU A 97 8.88 -5.89 -1.27
N PHE A 98 10.03 -5.35 -1.66
CA PHE A 98 11.33 -6.04 -1.64
C PHE A 98 12.06 -5.82 -0.31
N ASN A 99 11.40 -6.13 0.81
CA ASN A 99 11.99 -6.01 2.13
C ASN A 99 12.70 -7.31 2.56
N PRO A 100 14.05 -7.37 2.58
CA PRO A 100 14.80 -8.59 2.93
C PRO A 100 14.71 -8.97 4.41
N ASN A 101 14.20 -8.07 5.26
CA ASN A 101 14.03 -8.32 6.69
C ASN A 101 12.75 -9.09 7.01
N GLN A 102 11.99 -9.51 5.99
CA GLN A 102 10.83 -10.36 6.18
C GLN A 102 11.21 -11.71 6.80
N SER A 103 10.36 -12.18 7.72
CA SER A 103 10.48 -13.52 8.30
C SER A 103 10.09 -14.57 7.27
N ASN A 104 10.72 -15.75 7.34
CA ASN A 104 10.40 -16.92 6.50
C ASN A 104 10.78 -16.79 5.01
N LEU A 105 11.67 -15.86 4.67
CA LEU A 105 12.29 -15.82 3.35
C LEU A 105 13.32 -16.95 3.19
N ILE A 106 13.20 -17.68 2.09
CA ILE A 106 14.10 -18.74 1.65
C ILE A 106 15.31 -18.13 0.93
N HIS A 107 15.09 -17.23 -0.04
CA HIS A 107 16.15 -16.65 -0.86
C HIS A 107 16.39 -15.17 -0.56
N LYS A 108 16.76 -14.84 0.69
CA LYS A 108 16.99 -13.44 1.11
C LYS A 108 17.97 -12.67 0.23
N ASP A 109 18.99 -13.35 -0.31
CA ASP A 109 20.03 -12.73 -1.13
C ASP A 109 19.53 -12.22 -2.48
N MET A 110 18.35 -12.70 -2.92
CA MET A 110 17.68 -12.30 -4.16
C MET A 110 16.76 -11.09 -3.96
N ILE A 111 16.52 -10.67 -2.71
CA ILE A 111 15.62 -9.57 -2.35
C ILE A 111 16.47 -8.35 -2.04
N LYS A 112 16.62 -7.45 -3.02
CA LYS A 112 17.45 -6.24 -2.96
C LYS A 112 16.76 -5.07 -3.63
#